data_AF-A0A9D0HGV4-F1
#
_entry.id   AF-A0A9D0HGV4-F1
#
_cell.length_a   1.000
_cell.length_b   1.000
_cell.length_c   1.000
_cell.angle_alpha   90.00
_cell.angle_beta   90.00
_cell.angle_gamma   90.00
#
_symmetry.space_group_name_H-M   'P 1'
#
loop_
_entity.id
_entity.type
_entity.pdbx_description
1 polymer ?
#
loop_
_entity_poly.entity_id
_entity_poly.type
_entity_poly.pdbx_seq_one_letter_code
_entity_poly.pdbx_strand_id
1 'polypeptide(L)'
;MGCVNLNSDICAGTITDMDVEVGIDHTWVGDLTIKIISPANTVTTLMHRPGHPSSTYGNGADMVSTTPIVFDDAAAVDADMVGNGLASGDVICQADNICDFSPNPDGEVGTNLAVFNGESVSGIWQVCVGDSDVGTVGTLQEVTLLPTFN
;
A
#
# COMPACT_ATOMS: atom_id res chain seq x y z
N MET A 1 0.27 -12.78 -7.04
CA MET A 1 0.86 -11.90 -6.01
C MET A 1 2.38 -11.95 -6.12
N GLY A 2 3.01 -10.81 -6.40
CA GLY A 2 4.47 -10.63 -6.40
C GLY A 2 4.92 -9.87 -5.16
N CYS A 3 6.13 -10.14 -4.66
CA CYS A 3 6.66 -9.50 -3.46
C CYS A 3 8.07 -8.96 -3.69
N VAL A 4 8.39 -7.85 -3.02
CA VAL A 4 9.74 -7.27 -2.95
C VAL A 4 10.23 -7.37 -1.52
N ASN A 5 11.46 -7.84 -1.35
CA ASN A 5 12.14 -7.89 -0.05
C ASN A 5 12.95 -6.63 0.15
N LEU A 6 12.80 -6.00 1.32
CA LEU A 6 13.52 -4.80 1.72
C LEU A 6 14.39 -5.15 2.92
N ASN A 7 15.70 -5.03 2.75
CA ASN A 7 16.64 -5.27 3.83
C ASN A 7 16.83 -3.98 4.63
N SER A 8 16.55 -4.05 5.93
CA SER A 8 16.66 -2.94 6.87
C SER A 8 17.72 -3.19 7.96
N ASP A 9 18.64 -4.15 7.75
CA ASP A 9 19.63 -4.62 8.73
C ASP A 9 20.63 -3.54 9.18
N ILE A 10 20.62 -2.36 8.55
CA ILE A 10 21.45 -1.20 8.90
C ILE A 10 20.72 -0.17 9.78
N CYS A 11 19.40 -0.27 9.94
CA CYS A 11 18.61 0.54 10.87
C CYS A 11 18.40 -0.27 12.16
N ALA A 12 18.75 0.33 13.30
CA ALA A 12 18.48 -0.22 14.62
C ALA A 12 17.57 0.76 15.36
N GLY A 13 16.46 0.25 15.92
CA GLY A 13 15.48 1.07 16.59
C GLY A 13 14.19 0.30 16.82
N THR A 14 13.44 0.73 17.83
CA THR A 14 12.07 0.28 18.05
C THR A 14 11.14 1.19 17.27
N ILE A 15 10.30 0.61 16.43
CA ILE A 15 9.33 1.34 15.63
C ILE A 15 8.32 2.01 16.57
N THR A 16 8.11 3.30 16.35
CA THR A 16 7.05 4.09 16.99
C THR A 16 5.96 4.49 16.02
N ASP A 17 6.29 4.47 14.72
CA ASP A 17 5.43 4.79 13.61
C ASP A 17 6.05 4.26 12.32
N MET A 18 5.22 3.95 11.32
CA MET A 18 5.65 3.37 10.06
C MET A 18 4.78 3.89 8.93
N ASP A 19 5.41 4.51 7.93
CA ASP A 19 4.76 4.76 6.63
C ASP A 19 5.37 3.87 5.54
N VAL A 20 4.58 3.60 4.50
CA VAL A 20 4.99 2.77 3.36
C VAL A 20 4.66 3.49 2.07
N GLU A 21 5.69 3.87 1.32
CA GLU A 21 5.56 4.43 -0.01
C GLU A 21 5.64 3.32 -1.07
N VAL A 22 4.74 3.34 -2.04
CA VAL A 22 4.72 2.39 -3.16
C VAL A 22 4.61 3.11 -4.51
N GLY A 23 5.50 2.75 -5.42
CA GLY A 23 5.44 3.13 -6.83
C GLY A 23 5.07 1.91 -7.67
N ILE A 24 3.86 1.94 -8.25
CA ILE A 24 3.30 0.83 -9.03
C ILE A 24 2.87 1.35 -10.39
N ASP A 25 3.25 0.66 -11.47
CA ASP A 25 2.62 0.83 -12.78
C ASP A 25 1.52 -0.24 -12.92
N HIS A 26 0.25 0.17 -12.82
CA HIS A 26 -0.87 -0.74 -12.96
C HIS A 26 -2.13 0.04 -13.37
N THR A 27 -2.87 -0.53 -14.33
CA THR A 27 -4.15 0.02 -14.76
C THR A 27 -5.25 -0.58 -13.90
N TRP A 28 -6.07 0.25 -13.26
CA TRP A 28 -7.14 -0.13 -12.32
C TRP A 28 -6.63 -0.55 -10.93
N VAL A 29 -6.53 0.45 -10.06
CA VAL A 29 -6.20 0.25 -8.65
C VAL A 29 -7.16 -0.70 -7.91
N GLY A 30 -8.41 -0.79 -8.37
CA GLY A 30 -9.46 -1.66 -7.84
C GLY A 30 -9.18 -3.16 -7.90
N ASP A 31 -8.17 -3.57 -8.66
CA ASP A 31 -7.73 -4.97 -8.74
C ASP A 31 -6.58 -5.30 -7.77
N LEU A 32 -5.97 -4.27 -7.17
CA LEU A 32 -4.79 -4.40 -6.34
C LEU A 32 -5.13 -4.71 -4.88
N THR A 33 -4.35 -5.62 -4.29
CA THR A 33 -4.25 -5.82 -2.85
C THR A 33 -2.80 -5.68 -2.43
N ILE A 34 -2.51 -4.81 -1.47
CA ILE A 34 -1.15 -4.52 -1.02
C ILE A 34 -1.00 -4.94 0.43
N LYS A 35 0.01 -5.76 0.74
CA LYS A 35 0.31 -6.25 2.08
C LYS A 35 1.76 -5.97 2.44
N ILE A 36 2.02 -5.67 3.69
CA ILE A 36 3.36 -5.56 4.26
C ILE A 36 3.55 -6.61 5.35
N ILE A 37 4.73 -7.23 5.35
CA ILE A 37 5.17 -8.27 6.28
C ILE A 37 6.45 -7.81 6.96
N SER A 38 6.45 -7.82 8.29
CA SER A 38 7.62 -7.49 9.11
C SER A 38 8.59 -8.67 9.26
N PRO A 39 9.83 -8.42 9.71
CA PRO A 39 10.78 -9.48 10.07
C PRO A 39 10.25 -10.44 11.14
N ALA A 40 9.31 -9.99 11.98
CA ALA A 40 8.66 -10.82 12.99
C ALA A 40 7.51 -11.68 12.42
N ASN A 41 7.24 -11.59 11.12
CA ASN A 41 6.09 -12.17 10.41
C ASN A 41 4.74 -11.56 10.81
N THR A 42 4.74 -10.36 11.39
CA THR A 42 3.51 -9.57 11.53
C THR A 42 3.09 -9.10 10.14
N VAL A 43 1.80 -9.21 9.83
CA VAL A 43 1.25 -8.87 8.52
C VAL A 43 0.11 -7.88 8.69
N THR A 44 0.09 -6.85 7.87
CA THR A 44 -1.12 -6.05 7.66
C THR A 44 -1.34 -5.76 6.18
N THR A 45 -2.61 -5.66 5.82
CA THR A 45 -3.05 -5.21 4.50
C THR A 45 -3.13 -3.69 4.52
N LEU A 46 -2.51 -3.05 3.53
CA LEU A 46 -2.52 -1.60 3.36
C LEU A 46 -3.74 -1.14 2.56
N MET A 47 -4.09 -1.93 1.54
CA MET A 47 -5.18 -1.64 0.63
C MET A 47 -5.72 -2.94 0.08
N HIS A 48 -7.04 -3.06 0.01
CA HIS A 48 -7.73 -4.20 -0.57
C HIS A 48 -8.80 -3.72 -1.56
N ARG A 49 -8.48 -3.80 -2.85
CA ARG A 49 -9.42 -3.57 -3.96
C ARG A 49 -10.34 -2.34 -3.79
N PRO A 50 -9.78 -1.11 -3.78
CA PRO A 50 -10.55 0.12 -3.53
C PRO A 50 -11.81 0.21 -4.38
N GLY A 51 -12.93 0.56 -3.75
CA GLY A 51 -14.23 0.69 -4.40
C GLY A 51 -14.97 -0.62 -4.65
N HIS A 52 -14.42 -1.77 -4.26
CA HIS A 52 -15.13 -3.06 -4.23
C HIS A 52 -15.59 -3.35 -2.79
N PRO A 53 -16.79 -3.92 -2.54
CA PRO A 53 -17.78 -4.43 -3.50
C PRO A 53 -18.79 -3.37 -3.98
N SER A 54 -18.59 -2.10 -3.63
CA SER A 54 -19.47 -1.00 -4.04
C SER A 54 -19.62 -0.92 -5.57
N SER A 55 -18.57 -1.29 -6.30
CA SER A 55 -18.59 -1.60 -7.73
C SER A 55 -18.19 -3.06 -7.98
N THR A 56 -18.55 -3.59 -9.15
CA THR A 56 -18.24 -4.98 -9.55
C THR A 56 -16.74 -5.25 -9.65
N TYR A 57 -15.94 -4.23 -9.98
CA TYR A 57 -14.54 -4.40 -10.39
C TYR A 57 -13.57 -3.55 -9.56
N GLY A 58 -14.06 -2.79 -8.57
CA GLY A 58 -13.29 -1.76 -7.88
C GLY A 58 -13.17 -0.47 -8.70
N ASN A 59 -12.22 0.37 -8.32
CA ASN A 59 -11.93 1.65 -8.96
C ASN A 59 -11.02 1.48 -10.19
N GLY A 60 -11.38 2.13 -11.30
CA GLY A 60 -10.65 2.03 -12.57
C GLY A 60 -9.58 3.10 -12.81
N ALA A 61 -9.24 3.89 -11.80
CA ALA A 61 -8.12 4.82 -11.86
C ALA A 61 -6.78 4.06 -11.92
N ASP A 62 -5.78 4.70 -12.52
CA ASP A 62 -4.47 4.10 -12.75
C ASP A 62 -3.47 4.53 -11.68
N MET A 63 -2.53 3.63 -11.39
CA MET A 63 -1.30 3.93 -10.65
C MET A 63 -0.14 3.99 -11.63
N VAL A 64 0.75 4.98 -11.44
CA VAL A 64 2.02 5.07 -12.15
C VAL A 64 3.14 5.28 -11.15
N SER A 65 4.25 4.57 -11.35
CA SER A 65 5.41 4.59 -10.46
C SER A 65 6.10 5.96 -10.37
N THR A 66 5.88 6.85 -11.35
CA THR A 66 6.41 8.22 -11.33
C THR A 66 5.68 9.15 -10.37
N THR A 67 4.53 8.73 -9.83
CA THR A 67 3.80 9.42 -8.75
C THR A 67 3.39 8.40 -7.70
N PRO A 68 4.33 7.99 -6.84
CA PRO A 68 4.05 7.02 -5.79
C PRO A 68 3.02 7.55 -4.79
N ILE A 69 2.35 6.63 -4.11
CA ILE A 69 1.45 6.95 -3.00
C ILE A 69 2.05 6.45 -1.69
N VAL A 70 1.66 7.09 -0.60
CA VAL A 70 2.09 6.76 0.76
C VAL A 70 0.93 6.17 1.55
N PHE A 71 1.18 5.10 2.29
CA PHE A 71 0.30 4.62 3.33
C PHE A 71 0.80 5.10 4.68
N ASP A 72 -0.03 5.87 5.39
CA ASP A 72 0.24 6.50 6.69
C ASP A 72 -1.02 6.41 7.55
N ASP A 73 -0.91 5.90 8.77
CA ASP A 73 -2.04 5.78 9.72
C ASP A 73 -2.70 7.14 10.05
N ALA A 74 -1.99 8.25 9.88
CA ALA A 74 -2.45 9.62 10.09
C ALA A 74 -3.06 10.29 8.84
N ALA A 75 -3.00 9.64 7.67
CA ALA A 75 -3.57 10.18 6.44
C ALA A 75 -5.11 10.36 6.58
N ALA A 76 -5.63 11.43 5.96
CA ALA A 76 -7.03 11.83 6.13
C ALA A 76 -8.02 11.01 5.28
N VAL A 77 -7.52 10.36 4.22
CA VAL A 77 -8.33 9.63 3.25
C VAL A 77 -8.08 8.14 3.40
N ASP A 78 -9.16 7.37 3.49
CA ASP A 78 -9.07 5.91 3.64
C ASP A 78 -8.63 5.23 2.34
N ALA A 79 -7.85 4.14 2.43
CA ALA A 79 -7.36 3.41 1.27
C ALA A 79 -8.47 2.79 0.38
N ASP A 80 -9.68 2.55 0.89
CA ASP A 80 -10.83 2.14 0.05
C ASP A 80 -11.31 3.28 -0.87
N MET A 81 -10.96 4.53 -0.53
CA MET A 81 -11.31 5.72 -1.30
C MET A 81 -10.26 6.10 -2.35
N VAL A 82 -9.21 5.28 -2.54
CA VAL A 82 -8.19 5.53 -3.56
C VAL A 82 -8.84 5.61 -4.96
N GLY A 83 -8.59 6.72 -5.65
CA GLY A 83 -9.17 7.04 -6.95
C GLY A 83 -10.66 7.39 -6.92
N ASN A 84 -11.29 7.54 -5.75
CA ASN A 84 -12.71 7.86 -5.67
C ASN A 84 -13.02 9.22 -6.34
N GLY A 85 -13.98 9.21 -7.27
CA GLY A 85 -14.35 10.40 -8.05
C GLY A 85 -13.50 10.63 -9.31
N LEU A 86 -12.47 9.80 -9.55
CA LEU A 86 -11.71 9.80 -10.79
C LEU A 86 -12.40 8.96 -11.88
N ALA A 87 -12.16 9.32 -13.14
CA ALA A 87 -12.57 8.50 -14.28
C ALA A 87 -11.55 7.37 -14.51
N SER A 88 -11.97 6.33 -15.25
CA SER A 88 -11.05 5.25 -15.63
C SER A 88 -9.89 5.81 -16.46
N GLY A 89 -8.66 5.44 -16.09
CA GLY A 89 -7.43 5.92 -16.73
C GLY A 89 -6.91 7.27 -16.20
N ASP A 90 -7.63 7.94 -15.30
CA ASP A 90 -7.05 9.06 -14.56
C ASP A 90 -6.00 8.51 -13.58
N VAL A 91 -4.90 9.25 -13.43
CA VAL A 91 -3.80 8.84 -12.56
C VAL A 91 -4.02 9.40 -11.16
N ILE A 92 -4.05 8.51 -10.16
CA ILE A 92 -4.16 8.86 -8.73
C ILE A 92 -3.02 9.82 -8.33
N CYS A 93 -3.26 10.70 -7.36
CA CYS A 93 -2.34 11.77 -6.91
C CYS A 93 -2.13 12.89 -7.94
N GLN A 94 -2.06 12.58 -9.24
CA GLN A 94 -1.97 13.58 -10.30
C GLN A 94 -3.31 14.27 -10.59
N ALA A 95 -4.39 13.50 -10.60
CA ALA A 95 -5.72 14.01 -10.97
C ALA A 95 -6.49 14.63 -9.80
N ASP A 96 -6.28 14.13 -8.58
CA ASP A 96 -7.01 14.54 -7.37
C ASP A 96 -6.15 15.27 -6.33
N ASN A 97 -4.82 15.26 -6.45
CA ASN A 97 -3.86 15.72 -5.43
C ASN A 97 -3.98 14.97 -4.10
N ILE A 98 -4.45 13.71 -4.11
CA ILE A 98 -4.49 12.85 -2.92
C ILE A 98 -3.44 11.76 -3.13
N CYS A 99 -2.39 11.81 -2.31
CA CYS A 99 -1.19 10.99 -2.49
C CYS A 99 -0.88 10.12 -1.27
N ASP A 100 -1.62 10.30 -0.18
CA ASP A 100 -1.48 9.60 1.08
C ASP A 100 -2.82 9.01 1.52
N PHE A 101 -2.79 7.79 2.05
CA PHE A 101 -3.99 7.06 2.42
C PHE A 101 -3.80 6.28 3.73
N SER A 102 -4.81 6.28 4.59
CA SER A 102 -4.79 5.48 5.80
C SER A 102 -5.03 4.01 5.43
N PRO A 103 -4.22 3.06 5.94
CA PRO A 103 -4.38 1.64 5.63
C PRO A 103 -5.79 1.15 5.89
N ASN A 104 -6.35 0.40 4.93
CA ASN A 104 -7.63 -0.27 5.09
C ASN A 104 -7.54 -1.73 4.62
N PRO A 105 -7.53 -2.69 5.55
CA PRO A 105 -7.57 -4.12 5.22
C PRO A 105 -8.89 -4.61 4.62
N ASP A 106 -10.01 -3.90 4.78
CA ASP A 106 -11.34 -4.34 4.34
C ASP A 106 -11.69 -5.79 4.79
N GLY A 107 -11.36 -6.11 6.04
CA GLY A 107 -11.57 -7.44 6.62
C GLY A 107 -10.51 -8.49 6.29
N GLU A 108 -9.49 -8.14 5.49
CA GLU A 108 -8.27 -8.93 5.33
C GLU A 108 -7.40 -8.92 6.60
N VAL A 109 -6.26 -9.61 6.54
CA VAL A 109 -5.30 -9.71 7.66
C VAL A 109 -4.77 -8.33 8.10
N GLY A 110 -4.70 -8.15 9.43
CA GLY A 110 -4.13 -6.97 10.08
C GLY A 110 -5.17 -5.91 10.43
N THR A 111 -4.68 -4.72 10.80
CA THR A 111 -5.52 -3.56 11.10
C THR A 111 -5.01 -2.31 10.39
N ASN A 112 -3.76 -1.93 10.66
CA ASN A 112 -3.11 -0.71 10.18
C ASN A 112 -1.60 -0.79 10.45
N LEU A 113 -0.82 0.26 10.18
CA LEU A 113 0.64 0.22 10.30
C LEU A 113 1.12 0.23 11.76
N ALA A 114 0.31 0.73 12.69
CA ALA A 114 0.60 0.69 14.13
C ALA A 114 0.78 -0.73 14.71
N VAL A 115 0.41 -1.79 13.98
CA VAL A 115 0.72 -3.18 14.38
C VAL A 115 2.22 -3.45 14.52
N PHE A 116 3.05 -2.64 13.86
CA PHE A 116 4.51 -2.75 13.93
C PHE A 116 5.12 -1.96 15.09
N ASN A 117 4.32 -1.17 15.81
CA ASN A 117 4.83 -0.39 16.94
C ASN A 117 5.35 -1.31 18.06
N GLY A 118 6.57 -1.05 18.50
CA GLY A 118 7.28 -1.90 19.45
C GLY A 118 8.13 -3.00 18.81
N GLU A 119 8.00 -3.25 17.51
CA GLU A 119 8.88 -4.17 16.79
C GLU A 119 10.25 -3.55 16.52
N SER A 120 11.25 -4.42 16.37
CA SER A 120 12.55 -4.01 15.84
C SER A 120 12.41 -3.76 14.34
N VAL A 121 12.92 -2.62 13.87
CA VAL A 121 12.95 -2.36 12.42
C VAL A 121 13.87 -3.32 11.69
N SER A 122 14.97 -3.76 12.31
CA SER A 122 16.00 -4.57 11.65
C SER A 122 15.46 -5.91 11.15
N GLY A 123 15.83 -6.25 9.92
CA GLY A 123 15.49 -7.52 9.28
C GLY A 123 15.00 -7.35 7.86
N ILE A 124 14.45 -8.44 7.33
CA ILE A 124 13.84 -8.46 5.99
C ILE A 124 12.35 -8.14 6.14
N TRP A 125 11.95 -7.00 5.58
CA TRP A 125 10.56 -6.68 5.33
C TRP A 125 10.16 -7.18 3.96
N GLN A 126 8.88 -7.46 3.77
CA GLN A 126 8.33 -7.80 2.46
C GLN A 126 7.10 -6.94 2.18
N VAL A 127 7.01 -6.39 0.97
CA VAL A 127 5.78 -5.80 0.45
C VAL A 127 5.31 -6.62 -0.73
N CYS A 128 4.07 -7.07 -0.65
CA CYS A 128 3.44 -7.98 -1.60
C CYS A 128 2.24 -7.30 -2.25
N VAL A 129 2.18 -7.37 -3.58
CA VAL A 129 1.07 -6.85 -4.40
C VAL A 129 0.39 -8.02 -5.11
N GLY A 130 -0.87 -8.22 -4.79
CA GLY A 130 -1.79 -9.12 -5.48
C GLY A 130 -2.57 -8.34 -6.53
N ASP A 131 -2.62 -8.87 -7.75
CA ASP A 131 -3.51 -8.42 -8.80
C ASP A 131 -4.58 -9.49 -8.98
N SER A 132 -5.84 -9.04 -8.97
CA SER A 132 -7.00 -9.90 -9.08
C SER A 132 -7.60 -9.92 -10.48
N ASP A 133 -7.10 -9.10 -11.40
CA ASP A 133 -7.41 -9.25 -12.81
C ASP A 133 -6.43 -10.23 -13.47
N VAL A 134 -6.93 -10.96 -14.46
CA VAL A 134 -6.18 -11.96 -15.20
C VAL A 134 -5.67 -11.43 -16.55
N GLY A 135 -6.11 -10.22 -16.95
CA GLY A 135 -5.81 -9.60 -18.24
C GLY A 135 -4.72 -8.54 -18.18
N THR A 136 -4.65 -7.76 -17.11
CA THR A 136 -3.59 -6.78 -16.85
C THR A 136 -2.51 -7.38 -15.96
N VAL A 137 -1.25 -7.02 -16.22
CA VAL A 137 -0.14 -7.37 -15.32
C VAL A 137 0.60 -6.07 -15.03
N GLY A 138 0.41 -5.53 -13.83
CA GLY A 138 1.20 -4.39 -13.39
C GLY A 138 2.57 -4.79 -12.84
N THR A 139 3.40 -3.79 -12.62
CA THR A 139 4.75 -3.93 -12.07
C THR A 139 4.92 -3.04 -10.85
N LEU A 140 5.31 -3.67 -9.73
CA LEU A 140 5.80 -2.95 -8.56
C LEU A 140 7.23 -2.48 -8.85
N GLN A 141 7.42 -1.17 -8.99
CA GLN A 141 8.70 -0.57 -9.35
C GLN A 141 9.49 -0.12 -8.11
N GLU A 142 8.78 0.45 -7.14
CA GLU A 142 9.40 1.07 -5.97
C GLU A 142 8.63 0.72 -4.70
N VAL A 143 9.38 0.46 -3.64
CA VAL A 143 8.86 0.40 -2.28
C VAL A 143 9.88 1.05 -1.34
N THR A 144 9.42 2.02 -0.56
CA THR A 144 10.22 2.69 0.46
C THR A 144 9.52 2.56 1.81
N LEU A 145 10.24 2.08 2.83
CA LEU A 145 9.76 2.09 4.21
C LEU A 145 10.23 3.37 4.89
N LEU A 146 9.34 4.04 5.61
CA LEU A 146 9.59 5.30 6.30
C LEU A 146 9.29 5.15 7.81
N PRO A 147 10.13 4.40 8.55
CA PRO A 147 9.93 4.19 9.97
C PRO A 147 10.39 5.39 10.82
N THR A 148 9.67 5.67 11.90
CA THR A 148 10.10 6.57 12.98
C THR A 148 10.50 5.78 14.22
N PHE A 149 11.59 6.19 14.88
CA PHE A 149 12.14 5.54 16.06
C PHE A 149 12.18 6.46 17.28
N ASN A 150 12.18 5.85 18.46
CA ASN A 150 12.63 6.49 19.71
C ASN A 150 14.16 6.54 19.83
#